data_AF-H9M9A8-F1
#
_entry.id   AF-H9M9A8-F1
#
_cell.length_a   1.000
_cell.length_b   1.000
_cell.length_c   1.000
_cell.angle_alpha   90.00
_cell.angle_beta   90.00
_cell.angle_gamma   90.00
#
_symmetry.space_group_name_H-M   'P 1'
#
loop_
_entity.id
_entity.type
_entity.pdbx_description
1 polymer ?
#
loop_
_entity_poly.entity_id
_entity_poly.type
_entity_poly.pdbx_seq_one_letter_code
_entity_poly.pdbx_strand_id
1 'polypeptide(L)' 'IATVVTVAEILKNNGLAVEKKISTSTIDMRDESRGRPIQKAKVEIILGKSEQFNDLMAAAAEEREV' A
#
# COMPACT_ATOMS: atom_id res chain seq x y z
N ILE A 1 0.06 -3.88 -9.20
CA ILE A 1 0.00 -2.39 -9.06
C ILE A 1 -1.38 -1.97 -8.57
N ALA A 2 -2.46 -2.23 -9.31
CA ALA A 2 -3.82 -1.82 -8.94
C ALA A 2 -4.19 -2.09 -7.47
N THR A 3 -3.99 -3.31 -6.97
CA THR A 3 -4.27 -3.65 -5.57
C THR A 3 -3.57 -2.75 -4.55
N VAL A 4 -2.29 -2.43 -4.77
CA VAL A 4 -1.52 -1.56 -3.87
C VAL A 4 -2.05 -0.13 -3.90
N VAL A 5 -2.47 0.35 -5.07
CA VAL A 5 -3.12 1.65 -5.23
C VAL A 5 -4.43 1.68 -4.46
N THR A 6 -5.29 0.68 -4.64
CA THR A 6 -6.58 0.60 -3.94
C THR A 6 -6.42 0.50 -2.43
N VAL A 7 -5.46 -0.28 -1.92
CA VAL A 7 -5.19 -0.35 -0.48
C VAL A 7 -4.75 1.02 0.06
N ALA A 8 -3.85 1.72 -0.64
CA ALA A 8 -3.42 3.05 -0.22
C ALA A 8 -4.58 4.06 -0.24
N GLU A 9 -5.46 4.00 -1.25
CA GLU A 9 -6.67 4.83 -1.33
C GLU A 9 -7.62 4.56 -0.15
N ILE A 10 -7.92 3.30 0.15
CA ILE A 10 -8.79 2.93 1.29
C ILE A 10 -8.22 3.47 2.61
N LEU A 11 -6.92 3.25 2.86
CA LEU A 11 -6.29 3.68 4.11
C LEU A 11 -6.29 5.20 4.27
N LYS A 12 -6.07 5.95 3.19
CA LYS A 12 -6.11 7.42 3.23
C LYS A 12 -7.52 7.97 3.38
N ASN A 13 -8.49 7.41 2.64
CA ASN A 13 -9.89 7.86 2.69
C ASN A 13 -10.52 7.60 4.06
N ASN A 14 -10.13 6.51 4.73
CA ASN A 14 -10.59 6.19 6.09
C ASN A 14 -9.79 6.92 7.17
N GLY A 15 -8.91 7.86 6.81
CA GLY A 15 -8.14 8.65 7.77
C GLY A 15 -7.11 7.84 8.56
N LEU A 16 -6.75 6.62 8.13
CA LEU A 16 -5.78 5.76 8.83
C LEU A 16 -4.32 6.08 8.46
N ALA A 17 -4.08 6.61 7.26
CA ALA A 17 -2.73 6.84 6.77
C ALA A 17 -2.60 8.16 6.02
N VAL A 18 -1.38 8.67 5.96
CA VAL A 18 -0.96 9.75 5.07
C VAL A 18 0.14 9.24 4.15
N GLU A 19 0.14 9.61 2.86
CA GLU A 19 1.26 9.24 2.00
C GLU A 19 2.52 10.01 2.38
N LYS A 20 3.65 9.32 2.36
CA LYS A 20 4.98 9.92 2.53
C LYS A 20 5.77 9.89 1.23
N LYS A 21 5.58 8.85 0.42
CA LYS A 21 6.23 8.69 -0.89
C LYS A 21 5.42 7.79 -1.80
N ILE A 22 5.33 8.15 -3.07
CA ILE A 22 4.83 7.27 -4.15
C ILE A 22 5.90 7.26 -5.23
N SER A 23 6.41 6.08 -5.56
CA SER A 23 7.45 5.90 -6.57
C SER A 23 7.04 4.80 -7.53
N THR A 24 7.24 5.05 -8.82
CA THR A 24 7.11 4.02 -9.86
C THR A 24 8.44 3.85 -10.55
N SER A 25 8.77 2.62 -10.89
CA SER A 25 9.98 2.29 -11.63
C SER A 25 9.75 1.04 -12.47
N THR A 26 10.71 0.70 -13.31
CA THR A 26 10.78 -0.62 -13.92
C THR A 26 11.91 -1.41 -13.28
N ILE A 27 11.72 -2.73 -13.21
CA ILE A 27 12.75 -3.67 -12.79
C ILE A 27 12.88 -4.78 -13.82
N ASP A 28 14.08 -5.30 -13.99
CA ASP A 28 14.32 -6.50 -14.76
C ASP A 28 13.98 -7.72 -13.90
N MET A 29 12.98 -8.50 -14.34
CA MET A 29 12.70 -9.81 -13.76
C MET A 29 13.29 -10.90 -14.65
N ARG A 30 13.97 -11.87 -14.03
CA ARG A 30 14.30 -13.12 -14.70
C ARG A 30 13.01 -13.90 -14.91
N ASP A 31 12.75 -14.29 -16.14
CA ASP A 31 11.68 -15.20 -16.50
C ASP A 31 12.35 -16.53 -16.88
N GLU A 32 12.20 -17.57 -16.06
CA GLU A 32 12.83 -18.87 -16.33
C GLU A 32 12.27 -19.53 -17.60
N SER A 33 11.06 -19.14 -18.03
CA SER A 33 10.41 -19.66 -19.23
C SER A 33 10.87 -18.97 -20.52
N ARG A 34 11.37 -17.74 -20.41
CA ARG A 34 11.85 -16.92 -21.53
C ARG A 34 13.28 -16.53 -21.20
N GLY A 35 14.28 -17.15 -21.84
CA GLY A 35 15.72 -16.96 -21.54
C GLY A 35 16.31 -15.53 -21.66
N ARG A 36 15.48 -14.47 -21.64
CA ARG A 36 15.85 -13.06 -21.51
C ARG A 36 15.07 -12.39 -20.36
N PRO A 37 15.67 -11.45 -19.62
CA PRO A 37 14.95 -10.66 -18.62
C PRO A 37 13.77 -9.90 -19.23
N ILE A 38 12.70 -9.74 -18.45
CA ILE A 38 11.53 -8.94 -18.82
C ILE A 38 11.41 -7.73 -17.91
N GLN A 39 11.15 -6.55 -18.49
CA GLN A 39 10.89 -5.35 -17.71
C GLN A 39 9.47 -5.38 -17.16
N LYS A 40 9.35 -5.14 -15.85
CA LYS A 40 8.09 -5.11 -15.13
C LYS A 40 7.98 -3.81 -14.36
N ALA A 41 6.80 -3.22 -14.39
CA ALA A 41 6.51 -2.05 -13.58
C ALA A 41 6.48 -2.42 -12.08
N LYS A 42 7.18 -1.64 -11.27
CA LYS A 42 7.21 -1.68 -9.81
C LYS A 42 6.56 -0.39 -9.30
N VAL A 43 5.71 -0.52 -8.29
CA VAL A 43 5.18 0.62 -7.52
C VAL A 43 5.61 0.45 -6.06
N GLU A 44 5.98 1.55 -5.44
CA GLU A 44 6.36 1.63 -4.02
C GLU A 44 5.61 2.79 -3.39
N ILE A 45 4.79 2.50 -2.37
CA ILE A 45 4.02 3.49 -1.63
C ILE A 45 4.44 3.41 -0.17
N ILE A 46 5.01 4.49 0.35
CA ILE A 46 5.33 4.63 1.77
C ILE A 46 4.20 5.41 2.41
N LEU A 47 3.56 4.80 3.40
CA LEU A 47 2.50 5.39 4.20
C LEU A 47 3.01 5.62 5.62
N GLY A 48 2.65 6.76 6.21
CA GLY A 48 2.79 7.01 7.63
C GLY A 48 1.42 6.90 8.31
N LYS A 49 1.42 6.53 9.60
CA LYS A 49 0.20 6.64 10.41
C LYS A 49 -0.29 8.09 10.39
N SER A 50 -1.61 8.26 10.22
CA SER A 50 -2.24 9.54 10.50
C SER A 50 -2.29 9.80 12.00
N GLU A 51 -2.64 11.03 12.39
CA GLU A 51 -2.86 11.39 13.79
C GLU A 51 -4.02 10.59 14.42
N GLN A 52 -5.04 10.27 13.62
CA GLN A 52 -6.25 9.58 14.04
C GLN A 52 -6.11 8.05 14.09
N PHE A 53 -4.98 7.50 13.64
CA PHE A 53 -4.82 6.05 13.45
C PHE A 53 -5.08 5.26 14.72
N ASN A 54 -4.48 5.66 15.85
CA ASN A 54 -4.60 4.90 17.09
C ASN A 54 -6.03 4.95 17.62
N ASP A 55 -6.68 6.11 17.54
CA ASP A 55 -8.05 6.30 18.02
C ASP A 55 -9.05 5.47 17.20
N LEU A 56 -8.91 5.48 15.87
CA LEU A 56 -9.75 4.68 14.97
C LEU A 56 -9.55 3.17 15.17
N MET A 57 -8.32 2.74 15.44
CA MET A 57 -8.04 1.33 15.73
C MET A 57 -8.59 0.89 17.10
N ALA A 58 -8.56 1.77 18.10
CA ALA A 58 -9.15 1.50 19.41
C ALA A 58 -10.67 1.43 19.34
N ALA A 59 -11.32 2.39 18.67
CA ALA A 59 -12.77 2.39 18.47
C ALA A 59 -13.26 1.13 17.74
N ALA A 60 -12.57 0.73 16.67
CA ALA A 60 -12.92 -0.49 15.92
C ALA A 60 -12.68 -1.80 16.72
N ALA A 61 -11.82 -1.78 17.75
CA ALA A 61 -11.64 -2.92 18.64
C ALA A 61 -12.78 -3.00 19.65
N GLU A 62 -13.20 -1.87 20.24
CA GLU A 62 -14.35 -1.79 21.13
C GLU A 62 -15.64 -2.23 20.43
N GLU A 63 -15.88 -1.79 19.19
CA GLU A 63 -17.03 -2.22 18.38
C GLU A 63 -17.09 -3.74 18.11
N ARG A 64 -15.96 -4.45 18.17
CA ARG A 64 -15.91 -5.91 17.93
C ARG A 64 -16.18 -6.73 19.19
N GLU A 65 -16.07 -6.11 20.36
CA GLU A 65 -16.30 -6.76 21.65
C GLU A 65 -17.76 -6.59 22.14
N VAL A 66 -18.57 -5.79 21.43
CA VAL A 66 -20.01 -5.57 21.65
C VAL A 66 -20.85 -6.49 20.75
#